data_AF-A8MQ83-F1
#
_entry.id   AF-A8MQ83-F1
#
_cell.length_a   1.000
_cell.length_b   1.000
_cell.length_c   1.000
_cell.angle_alpha   90.00
_cell.angle_beta   90.00
_cell.angle_gamma   90.00
#
_symmetry.space_group_name_H-M   'P 1'
#
loop_
_entity.id
_entity.type
_entity.pdbx_description
1 polymer ?
#
loop_
_entity_poly.entity_id
_entity_poly.type
_entity_poly.pdbx_seq_one_letter_code
_entity_poly.pdbx_strand_id
1 'polypeptide(L)'
;MENKTMFMIFSSIMVLLSFSHLTLAKERGNDEPLLISDDEFDAMMARSPASDDYNDNMLRKYSEKEKDYLKNCGKKMDMPYGPYQCADEVIAYIVQNKSVSRVCCWGIVKAGKECHKKWTGLFFEMYQLKRFSSKKFSKTNEIWNMCSTDN
;
A
#
# COMPACT_ATOMS: atom_id res chain seq x y z
N MET A 1 -26.98 4.97 -51.74
CA MET A 1 -27.28 5.06 -50.29
C MET A 1 -26.41 4.13 -49.45
N GLU A 2 -25.98 2.99 -49.98
CA GLU A 2 -25.25 1.95 -49.24
C GLU A 2 -23.97 2.44 -48.54
N ASN A 3 -23.13 3.26 -49.19
CA ASN A 3 -21.89 3.76 -48.56
C ASN A 3 -22.16 4.64 -47.33
N LYS A 4 -23.25 5.43 -47.34
CA LYS A 4 -23.62 6.27 -46.18
C LYS A 4 -24.09 5.40 -45.01
N THR A 5 -24.89 4.37 -45.30
CA THR A 5 -25.35 3.41 -44.29
C THR A 5 -24.17 2.64 -43.68
N MET A 6 -23.25 2.14 -44.51
CA MET A 6 -22.04 1.45 -44.03
C MET A 6 -21.18 2.36 -43.15
N PHE A 7 -20.95 3.62 -43.56
CA PHE A 7 -20.17 4.58 -42.78
C PHE A 7 -20.80 4.90 -41.41
N MET A 8 -22.14 5.04 -41.36
CA MET A 8 -22.87 5.25 -40.10
C MET A 8 -22.77 4.06 -39.15
N ILE A 9 -22.83 2.83 -39.68
CA ILE A 9 -22.65 1.61 -38.89
C ILE A 9 -21.24 1.55 -38.29
N PHE A 10 -20.20 1.75 -39.12
CA PHE A 10 -18.81 1.75 -38.63
C PHE A 10 -18.56 2.84 -37.59
N SER A 11 -19.08 4.05 -37.80
CA SER A 11 -18.97 5.15 -36.85
C SER A 11 -19.65 4.81 -35.52
N SER A 12 -20.84 4.20 -35.56
CA SER A 12 -21.57 3.77 -34.37
C SER A 12 -20.82 2.69 -33.59
N ILE A 13 -20.23 1.70 -34.30
CA ILE A 13 -19.41 0.65 -33.67
C ILE A 13 -18.19 1.25 -32.98
N MET A 14 -17.46 2.19 -33.62
CA MET A 14 -16.29 2.83 -33.02
C MET A 14 -16.65 3.68 -31.79
N VAL A 15 -17.79 4.36 -31.81
CA VAL A 15 -18.32 5.10 -30.65
C VAL A 15 -18.68 4.14 -29.51
N LEU A 16 -19.35 3.03 -29.80
CA LEU A 16 -19.65 2.00 -28.79
C LEU A 16 -18.39 1.35 -28.23
N LEU A 17 -17.39 1.07 -29.08
CA LEU A 17 -16.09 0.54 -28.65
C LEU A 17 -15.38 1.54 -27.74
N SER A 18 -15.35 2.83 -28.09
CA SER A 18 -14.75 3.86 -27.23
C SER A 18 -15.50 4.04 -25.91
N PHE A 19 -16.83 3.95 -25.89
CA PHE A 19 -17.59 3.90 -24.63
C PHE A 19 -17.28 2.62 -23.84
N SER A 20 -17.13 1.46 -24.48
CA SER A 20 -16.74 0.23 -23.78
C SER A 20 -15.32 0.33 -23.22
N HIS A 21 -14.36 0.91 -23.94
CA HIS A 21 -13.02 1.19 -23.42
C HIS A 21 -13.01 2.24 -22.30
N LEU A 22 -13.85 3.27 -22.38
CA LEU A 22 -13.96 4.31 -21.34
C LEU A 22 -14.65 3.77 -20.07
N THR A 23 -15.65 2.89 -20.24
CA THR A 23 -16.35 2.22 -19.13
C THR A 23 -15.44 1.16 -18.52
N LEU A 24 -14.68 0.43 -19.33
CA LEU A 24 -13.62 -0.48 -18.89
C LEU A 24 -12.52 0.27 -18.11
N ALA A 25 -12.12 1.46 -18.56
CA ALA A 25 -11.16 2.30 -17.83
C ALA A 25 -11.72 2.87 -16.51
N LYS A 26 -13.05 2.90 -16.35
CA LYS A 26 -13.72 3.38 -15.12
C LYS A 26 -14.09 2.25 -14.17
N GLU A 27 -14.05 1.00 -14.63
CA GLU A 27 -14.28 -0.17 -13.81
C GLU A 27 -13.06 -0.34 -12.89
N ARG A 28 -13.23 0.15 -11.65
CA ARG A 28 -12.28 0.06 -10.54
C ARG A 28 -11.56 -1.29 -10.52
N GLY A 29 -10.35 -1.33 -11.05
CA GLY A 29 -9.49 -2.50 -10.99
C GLY A 29 -8.07 -2.15 -11.42
N ASN A 30 -7.15 -2.07 -10.46
CA ASN A 30 -5.76 -2.53 -10.56
C ASN A 30 -4.80 -2.00 -11.65
N ASP A 31 -5.12 -0.95 -12.42
CA ASP A 31 -4.22 -0.43 -13.46
C ASP A 31 -3.32 0.75 -13.02
N GLU A 32 -3.23 1.11 -11.73
CA GLU A 32 -2.06 1.91 -11.30
C GLU A 32 -0.86 0.96 -11.31
N PRO A 33 0.15 1.16 -12.19
CA PRO A 33 1.26 0.23 -12.27
C PRO A 33 1.89 0.05 -10.89
N LEU A 34 2.24 -1.20 -10.53
CA LEU A 34 3.05 -1.45 -9.35
C LEU A 34 4.29 -0.56 -9.46
N LEU A 35 4.57 0.26 -8.43
CA LEU A 35 5.71 1.18 -8.51
C LEU A 35 7.03 0.42 -8.60
N ILE A 36 7.07 -0.81 -8.09
CA ILE A 36 8.15 -1.79 -8.17
C ILE A 36 7.55 -3.20 -8.33
N SER A 37 8.23 -4.08 -9.06
CA SER A 37 7.81 -5.48 -9.21
C SER A 37 7.96 -6.27 -7.90
N ASP A 38 7.38 -7.46 -7.82
CA ASP A 38 7.57 -8.35 -6.66
C ASP A 38 9.04 -8.78 -6.51
N ASP A 39 9.73 -9.09 -7.61
CA ASP A 39 11.16 -9.41 -7.58
C ASP A 39 12.01 -8.22 -7.08
N GLU A 40 11.67 -6.98 -7.47
CA GLU A 40 12.37 -5.79 -6.97
C GLU A 40 12.05 -5.55 -5.49
N PHE A 41 10.81 -5.79 -5.06
CA PHE A 41 10.42 -5.71 -3.67
C PHE A 41 11.18 -6.71 -2.80
N ASP A 42 11.27 -7.96 -3.22
CA ASP A 42 11.99 -9.02 -2.51
C ASP A 42 13.50 -8.73 -2.45
N ALA A 43 14.09 -8.31 -3.57
CA ALA A 43 15.49 -7.89 -3.63
C ALA A 43 15.77 -6.68 -2.71
N MET A 44 14.83 -5.73 -2.62
CA MET A 44 14.93 -4.58 -1.73
C MET A 44 14.83 -4.98 -0.25
N MET A 45 13.94 -5.90 0.10
CA MET A 45 13.73 -6.36 1.47
C MET A 45 14.82 -7.31 1.96
N ALA A 46 15.69 -7.80 1.06
CA ALA A 46 16.82 -8.64 1.40
C ALA A 46 17.74 -7.99 2.47
N ARG A 47 18.16 -8.81 3.43
CA ARG A 47 19.10 -8.40 4.48
C ARG A 47 20.53 -8.35 3.95
N SER A 48 21.30 -7.41 4.47
CA SER A 48 22.71 -7.24 4.18
C SER A 48 23.39 -6.64 5.41
N PRO A 49 24.71 -6.84 5.60
CA PRO A 49 25.43 -6.23 6.73
C PRO A 49 25.22 -4.70 6.80
N ALA A 50 25.15 -4.03 5.65
CA ALA A 50 24.95 -2.59 5.59
C ALA A 50 23.52 -2.17 5.99
N SER A 51 22.49 -2.92 5.56
CA SER A 51 21.11 -2.63 5.93
C SER A 51 20.84 -2.95 7.40
N ASP A 52 21.41 -4.04 7.92
CA ASP A 52 21.29 -4.44 9.32
C ASP A 52 21.98 -3.42 10.25
N ASP A 53 23.24 -3.03 9.99
CA ASP A 53 23.93 -2.00 10.78
C ASP A 53 23.19 -0.64 10.78
N TYR A 54 22.69 -0.23 9.61
CA TYR A 54 21.88 0.98 9.50
C TYR A 54 20.61 0.88 10.35
N ASN A 55 19.87 -0.23 10.24
CA ASN A 55 18.59 -0.42 10.94
C ASN A 55 18.80 -0.51 12.46
N ASP A 56 19.85 -1.20 12.91
CA ASP A 56 20.22 -1.26 14.33
C ASP A 56 20.56 0.13 14.86
N ASN A 57 21.37 0.89 14.12
CA ASN A 57 21.72 2.25 14.51
C ASN A 57 20.51 3.18 14.55
N MET A 58 19.59 3.02 13.60
CA MET A 58 18.32 3.73 13.57
C MET A 58 17.47 3.39 14.80
N LEU A 59 17.29 2.11 15.12
CA LEU A 59 16.46 1.63 16.24
C LEU A 59 17.03 2.03 17.60
N ARG A 60 18.36 2.16 17.73
CA ARG A 60 19.02 2.65 18.95
C ARG A 60 18.65 4.08 19.33
N LYS A 61 18.18 4.90 18.38
CA LYS A 61 17.79 6.30 18.63
C LYS A 61 16.46 6.42 19.38
N TYR A 62 15.65 5.38 19.35
CA TYR A 62 14.37 5.35 20.06
C TYR A 62 14.57 5.09 21.55
N SER A 63 13.84 5.82 22.38
CA SER A 63 13.77 5.52 23.82
C SER A 63 13.06 4.19 24.08
N GLU A 64 13.32 3.57 25.23
CA GLU A 64 12.64 2.33 25.62
C GLU A 64 11.11 2.49 25.67
N LYS A 65 10.62 3.67 26.07
CA LYS A 65 9.18 4.00 26.07
C LYS A 65 8.60 4.00 24.65
N GLU A 66 9.34 4.54 23.67
CA GLU A 66 8.88 4.54 22.28
C GLU A 66 8.95 3.15 21.65
N LYS A 67 9.99 2.37 21.96
CA LYS A 67 10.08 0.97 21.53
C LYS A 67 8.92 0.14 22.06
N ASP A 68 8.57 0.29 23.35
CA ASP A 68 7.41 -0.40 23.93
C ASP A 68 6.09 0.05 23.28
N TYR A 69 5.93 1.36 23.05
CA TYR A 69 4.77 1.89 22.34
C TYR A 69 4.62 1.28 20.93
N LEU A 70 5.71 1.27 20.14
CA LEU A 70 5.73 0.71 18.78
C LEU A 70 5.46 -0.80 18.80
N LYS A 71 6.06 -1.54 19.73
CA LYS A 71 5.79 -2.98 19.93
C LYS A 71 4.31 -3.23 20.23
N ASN A 72 3.69 -2.38 21.05
CA ASN A 72 2.26 -2.47 21.35
C ASN A 72 1.38 -2.08 20.15
N CYS A 73 1.83 -1.19 19.27
CA CYS A 73 1.17 -0.93 17.98
C CYS A 73 1.19 -2.16 17.07
N GLY A 74 2.37 -2.74 16.85
CA GLY A 74 2.51 -3.97 16.03
C GLY A 74 1.63 -5.10 16.55
N LYS A 75 1.64 -5.36 17.86
CA LYS A 75 0.76 -6.38 18.47
C LYS A 75 -0.73 -6.15 18.22
N LYS A 76 -1.21 -4.90 18.18
CA LYS A 76 -2.63 -4.61 17.95
C LYS A 76 -3.02 -4.77 16.48
N MET A 77 -2.10 -4.50 15.56
CA MET A 77 -2.36 -4.54 14.12
C MET A 77 -2.11 -5.91 13.49
N ASP A 78 -1.05 -6.61 13.89
CA ASP A 78 -0.63 -7.88 13.27
C ASP A 78 -1.28 -9.13 13.91
N MET A 79 -1.87 -9.01 15.10
CA MET A 79 -2.53 -10.16 15.75
C MET A 79 -3.97 -10.36 15.23
N PRO A 80 -4.42 -11.61 15.02
CA PRO A 80 -3.78 -12.86 15.46
C PRO A 80 -2.97 -13.65 14.40
N TYR A 81 -2.82 -13.17 13.16
CA TYR A 81 -2.44 -14.05 12.03
C TYR A 81 -0.95 -14.37 11.91
N GLY A 82 -0.09 -13.57 12.54
CA GLY A 82 1.34 -13.81 12.54
C GLY A 82 2.10 -12.50 12.76
N PRO A 83 3.40 -12.57 13.10
CA PRO A 83 4.19 -11.36 13.15
C PRO A 83 4.21 -10.70 11.76
N TYR A 84 3.92 -9.41 11.70
CA TYR A 84 4.11 -8.53 10.53
C TYR A 84 3.20 -8.72 9.30
N GLN A 85 2.20 -9.61 9.31
CA GLN A 85 1.35 -9.79 8.11
C GLN A 85 0.63 -8.49 7.70
N CYS A 86 0.08 -7.74 8.65
CA CYS A 86 -0.57 -6.47 8.35
C CYS A 86 0.46 -5.40 7.96
N ALA A 87 1.66 -5.43 8.57
CA ALA A 87 2.77 -4.58 8.15
C ALA A 87 3.18 -4.80 6.68
N ASP A 88 3.27 -6.06 6.23
CA ASP A 88 3.59 -6.41 4.84
C ASP A 88 2.53 -5.88 3.87
N GLU A 89 1.24 -6.03 4.19
CA GLU A 89 0.14 -5.47 3.40
C GLU A 89 0.19 -3.94 3.33
N VAL A 90 0.47 -3.27 4.45
CA VAL A 90 0.61 -1.81 4.50
C VAL A 90 1.79 -1.34 3.66
N ILE A 91 2.94 -2.02 3.76
CA ILE A 91 4.12 -1.70 2.96
C ILE A 91 3.80 -1.89 1.47
N ALA A 92 3.21 -3.03 1.10
CA ALA A 92 2.85 -3.34 -0.27
C ALA A 92 1.79 -2.37 -0.85
N TYR A 93 0.85 -1.90 -0.04
CA TYR A 93 -0.07 -0.83 -0.46
C TYR A 93 0.70 0.45 -0.80
N ILE A 94 1.66 0.86 0.03
CA ILE A 94 2.39 2.13 -0.15
C ILE A 94 3.38 2.05 -1.32
N VAL A 95 4.08 0.92 -1.48
CA VAL A 95 5.18 0.78 -2.45
C VAL A 95 4.79 0.04 -3.72
N GLN A 96 3.66 -0.67 -3.74
CA GLN A 96 3.20 -1.41 -4.91
C GLN A 96 1.73 -1.12 -5.27
N ASN A 97 0.99 -0.28 -4.54
CA ASN A 97 -0.45 -0.07 -4.74
C ASN A 97 -1.29 -1.37 -4.64
N LYS A 98 -0.81 -2.38 -3.90
CA LYS A 98 -1.62 -3.56 -3.56
C LYS A 98 -2.73 -3.20 -2.58
N SER A 99 -3.71 -4.08 -2.39
CA SER A 99 -4.80 -3.87 -1.44
C SER A 99 -4.40 -4.19 0.00
N VAL A 100 -5.15 -3.65 0.96
CA VAL A 100 -5.09 -4.02 2.38
C VAL A 100 -6.32 -4.88 2.70
N SER A 101 -6.12 -5.99 3.38
CA SER A 101 -7.20 -6.91 3.75
C SER A 101 -8.14 -6.30 4.80
N ARG A 102 -9.39 -6.77 4.84
CA ARG A 102 -10.36 -6.39 5.90
C ARG A 102 -9.83 -6.70 7.30
N VAL A 103 -9.07 -7.78 7.43
CA VAL A 103 -8.44 -8.20 8.68
C VAL A 103 -7.38 -7.21 9.14
N CYS A 104 -6.44 -6.83 8.26
CA CYS A 104 -5.45 -5.81 8.57
C CYS A 104 -6.12 -4.46 8.88
N CYS A 105 -7.17 -4.09 8.15
CA CYS A 105 -7.97 -2.91 8.44
C CYS A 105 -8.60 -2.93 9.85
N TRP A 106 -9.14 -4.07 10.29
CA TRP A 106 -9.64 -4.22 11.65
C TRP A 106 -8.52 -4.01 12.69
N GLY A 107 -7.32 -4.58 12.45
CA GLY A 107 -6.14 -4.36 13.28
C GLY A 107 -5.73 -2.89 13.37
N ILE A 108 -5.69 -2.18 12.23
CA ILE A 108 -5.39 -0.74 12.14
C ILE A 108 -6.40 0.08 12.96
N VAL A 109 -7.70 -0.17 12.79
CA VAL A 109 -8.74 0.58 13.52
C VAL A 109 -8.69 0.28 15.02
N LYS A 110 -8.48 -0.98 15.41
CA LYS A 110 -8.30 -1.39 16.81
C LYS A 110 -7.05 -0.76 17.46
N ALA A 111 -5.97 -0.60 16.71
CA ALA A 111 -4.74 0.04 17.18
C ALA A 111 -4.89 1.56 17.29
N GLY A 112 -5.65 2.16 16.37
CA GLY A 112 -5.92 3.59 16.29
C GLY A 112 -4.94 4.34 15.38
N LYS A 113 -5.39 5.50 14.89
CA LYS A 113 -4.73 6.28 13.83
C LYS A 113 -3.27 6.61 14.11
N GLU A 114 -2.97 7.05 15.33
CA GLU A 114 -1.60 7.45 15.70
C GLU A 114 -0.67 6.25 15.84
N CYS A 115 -1.20 5.09 16.25
CA CYS A 115 -0.45 3.84 16.29
C CYS A 115 -0.05 3.41 14.88
N HIS A 116 -1.02 3.41 13.96
CA HIS A 116 -0.81 3.12 12.54
C HIS A 116 0.26 4.03 11.94
N LYS A 117 0.10 5.36 12.08
CA LYS A 117 1.07 6.33 11.56
C LYS A 117 2.49 6.11 12.09
N LYS A 118 2.64 5.90 13.41
CA LYS A 118 3.96 5.71 14.03
C LYS A 118 4.59 4.38 13.63
N TRP A 119 3.82 3.31 13.59
CA TRP A 119 4.30 1.98 13.20
C TRP A 119 4.69 1.92 11.72
N THR A 120 3.85 2.43 10.82
CA THR A 120 4.24 2.61 9.42
C THR A 120 5.46 3.53 9.33
N GLY A 121 5.54 4.53 10.19
CA GLY A 121 6.67 5.44 10.25
C GLY A 121 8.01 4.77 10.51
N LEU A 122 8.06 3.87 11.48
CA LEU A 122 9.22 3.05 11.81
C LEU A 122 9.76 2.31 10.56
N PHE A 123 8.89 1.60 9.83
CA PHE A 123 9.32 0.83 8.66
C PHE A 123 9.95 1.70 7.57
N PHE A 124 9.37 2.87 7.31
CA PHE A 124 9.88 3.76 6.26
C PHE A 124 11.09 4.60 6.68
N GLU A 125 11.56 4.47 7.93
CA GLU A 125 12.87 4.97 8.33
C GLU A 125 13.98 3.92 8.14
N MET A 126 13.61 2.63 7.98
CA MET A 126 14.55 1.54 7.70
C MET A 126 15.24 1.71 6.35
N TYR A 127 16.43 1.13 6.24
CA TYR A 127 17.31 1.24 5.08
C TYR A 127 16.60 0.91 3.76
N GLN A 128 15.81 -0.15 3.76
CA GLN A 128 15.12 -0.70 2.59
C GLN A 128 14.03 0.27 2.07
N LEU A 129 13.29 0.88 2.98
CA LEU A 129 12.05 1.61 2.66
C LEU A 129 12.21 3.13 2.70
N LYS A 130 13.33 3.67 3.22
CA LYS A 130 13.56 5.12 3.34
C LYS A 130 13.41 5.89 2.03
N ARG A 131 13.73 5.26 0.88
CA ARG A 131 13.55 5.86 -0.46
C ARG A 131 12.09 6.21 -0.78
N PHE A 132 11.13 5.59 -0.08
CA PHE A 132 9.68 5.82 -0.25
C PHE A 132 9.07 6.69 0.85
N SER A 133 9.87 7.28 1.75
CA SER A 133 9.39 8.11 2.86
C SER A 133 8.45 9.25 2.44
N SER A 134 8.64 9.83 1.25
CA SER A 134 7.78 10.90 0.71
C SER A 134 6.35 10.45 0.43
N LYS A 135 6.14 9.19 0.03
CA LYS A 135 4.82 8.61 -0.26
C LYS A 135 4.11 8.11 1.01
N LYS A 136 4.88 7.79 2.06
CA LYS A 136 4.36 7.24 3.30
C LYS A 136 3.20 8.05 3.86
N PHE A 137 3.33 9.38 3.95
CA PHE A 137 2.34 10.21 4.65
C PHE A 137 0.96 10.21 3.99
N SER A 138 0.87 10.37 2.67
CA SER A 138 -0.42 10.35 1.96
C SER A 138 -1.04 8.96 2.01
N LYS A 139 -0.28 7.93 1.60
CA LYS A 139 -0.75 6.54 1.52
C LYS A 139 -1.15 5.97 2.89
N THR A 140 -0.44 6.31 3.97
CA THR A 140 -0.82 5.91 5.34
C THR A 140 -2.19 6.49 5.74
N ASN A 141 -2.47 7.74 5.37
CA ASN A 141 -3.77 8.37 5.63
C ASN A 141 -4.88 7.79 4.73
N GLU A 142 -4.57 7.44 3.48
CA GLU A 142 -5.51 6.73 2.59
C GLU A 142 -5.93 5.39 3.19
N ILE A 143 -4.97 4.58 3.66
CA ILE A 143 -5.25 3.31 4.36
C ILE A 143 -6.14 3.55 5.59
N TRP A 144 -5.82 4.56 6.42
CA TRP A 144 -6.64 4.89 7.58
C TRP A 144 -8.08 5.23 7.19
N ASN A 145 -8.27 6.09 6.18
CA ASN A 145 -9.60 6.51 5.74
C ASN A 145 -10.40 5.33 5.18
N MET A 146 -9.76 4.47 4.38
CA MET A 146 -10.36 3.23 3.88
C MET A 146 -10.81 2.32 5.03
N CYS A 147 -9.90 1.98 5.95
CA CYS A 147 -10.20 1.06 7.05
C CYS A 147 -11.18 1.63 8.09
N SER A 148 -11.22 2.95 8.29
CA SER A 148 -12.11 3.59 9.27
C SER A 148 -13.52 3.87 8.74
N THR A 149 -13.72 3.88 7.43
CA THR A 149 -15.04 4.09 6.80
C THR A 149 -15.77 2.77 6.53
N ASP A 150 -15.02 1.70 6.23
CA ASP A 150 -15.57 0.38 5.85
C ASP A 150 -15.85 -0.56 7.03
N ASN A 151 -15.84 -0.06 8.28
CA ASN A 151 -16.06 -0.85 9.50
C ASN A 151 -17.47 -0.68 10.08
#